data_AF-A0A5C3KF46-F1
#
_entry.id   AF-A0A5C3KF46-F1
#
_cell.length_a   1.000
_cell.length_b   1.000
_cell.length_c   1.000
_cell.angle_alpha   90.00
_cell.angle_beta   90.00
_cell.angle_gamma   90.00
#
_symmetry.space_group_name_H-M   'P 1'
#
loop_
_entity.id
_entity.type
_entity.pdbx_description
1 polymer ?
#
loop_
_entity_poly.entity_id
_entity_poly.type
_entity_poly.pdbx_seq_one_letter_code
_entity_poly.pdbx_strand_id
1 'polypeptide(L)'
;MAYKRWTSLFVAALSSTLALAQVPNYGQCGGSGWTGSTQCVSGSACVVVNQWYSQCQPGAVTPVPPVISTTSVPPTTPTPTPLPPPQQGPIVTLPLGDSITFGMGTNDGNAYRKYLKDRLRQDGIEVDYIGTVKAGNMEDNDCQGHSGATIDQISGYANTPLAQKPQVVLLKAGTNDMAQNRDINNAPNRLITLVDKIFTASPNATVLVASLVPLSFGQANVDRYNTQVKTLVDGKASQGQHVVFVSMSAVTTGDLADGVHPNANGYNKMAQAWYAGWISAKQKGWIP
;
A
#
# COMPACT_ATOMS: atom_id res chain seq x y z
N MET A 1 -51.46 -28.82 -68.89
CA MET A 1 -50.11 -29.00 -68.29
C MET A 1 -49.58 -27.62 -67.92
N ALA A 2 -49.49 -27.29 -66.63
CA ALA A 2 -48.98 -26.00 -66.17
C ALA A 2 -47.98 -26.24 -65.02
N TYR A 3 -46.73 -25.87 -65.25
CA TYR A 3 -45.60 -26.03 -64.33
C TYR A 3 -45.59 -24.90 -63.28
N LYS A 4 -45.64 -25.25 -61.99
CA LYS A 4 -45.42 -24.31 -60.88
C LYS A 4 -43.92 -24.27 -60.55
N ARG A 5 -43.26 -23.16 -60.87
CA ARG A 5 -41.88 -22.85 -60.47
C ARG A 5 -41.83 -22.55 -58.97
N TRP A 6 -40.93 -23.21 -58.23
CA TRP A 6 -40.58 -22.86 -56.86
C TRP A 6 -39.30 -22.03 -56.86
N THR A 7 -39.40 -20.78 -56.40
CA THR A 7 -38.27 -19.88 -56.20
C THR A 7 -37.73 -20.07 -54.78
N SER A 8 -36.50 -20.58 -54.65
CA SER A 8 -35.77 -20.63 -53.38
C SER A 8 -35.30 -19.23 -52.99
N LEU A 9 -35.72 -18.72 -51.82
CA LEU A 9 -35.13 -17.54 -51.20
C LEU A 9 -33.83 -17.92 -50.49
N PHE A 10 -32.72 -17.29 -50.88
CA PHE A 10 -31.47 -17.26 -50.12
C PHE A 10 -31.58 -16.17 -49.03
N VAL A 11 -31.41 -16.54 -47.77
CA VAL A 11 -31.27 -15.59 -46.65
C VAL A 11 -29.77 -15.30 -46.48
N ALA A 12 -29.35 -14.06 -46.76
CA ALA A 12 -28.01 -13.59 -46.46
C ALA A 12 -27.91 -13.18 -44.99
N ALA A 13 -27.08 -13.85 -44.20
CA ALA A 13 -26.78 -13.45 -42.83
C ALA A 13 -25.74 -12.31 -42.83
N LEU A 14 -26.14 -11.10 -42.45
CA LEU A 14 -25.21 -10.02 -42.14
C LEU A 14 -24.60 -10.27 -40.76
N SER A 15 -23.28 -10.45 -40.71
CA SER A 15 -22.52 -10.49 -39.46
C SER A 15 -22.12 -9.05 -39.09
N SER A 16 -22.76 -8.47 -38.09
CA SER A 16 -22.37 -7.18 -37.52
C SER A 16 -21.12 -7.36 -36.66
N THR A 17 -19.97 -6.91 -37.14
CA THR A 17 -18.77 -6.78 -36.31
C THR A 17 -18.96 -5.61 -35.35
N LEU A 18 -18.94 -5.88 -34.05
CA LEU A 18 -18.90 -4.85 -33.02
C LEU A 18 -17.53 -4.16 -33.08
N ALA A 19 -17.48 -2.94 -33.59
CA ALA A 19 -16.31 -2.09 -33.47
C ALA A 19 -16.18 -1.64 -32.01
N LEU A 20 -15.14 -2.10 -31.30
CA LEU A 20 -14.80 -1.57 -29.99
C LEU A 20 -14.32 -0.13 -30.15
N ALA A 21 -15.02 0.82 -29.53
CA ALA A 21 -14.61 2.23 -29.54
C ALA A 21 -13.25 2.40 -28.83
N GLN A 22 -12.31 3.05 -29.50
CA GLN A 22 -11.00 3.41 -28.92
C GLN A 22 -11.17 4.55 -27.91
N VAL A 23 -10.39 4.52 -26.83
CA VAL A 23 -10.37 5.52 -25.76
C VAL A 23 -9.60 6.76 -26.24
N PRO A 24 -10.19 7.96 -26.19
CA PRO A 24 -9.52 9.19 -26.60
C PRO A 24 -8.35 9.53 -25.67
N ASN A 25 -7.49 10.45 -26.10
CA ASN A 25 -6.41 10.98 -25.27
C ASN A 25 -6.97 11.47 -23.92
N TYR A 26 -6.25 11.15 -22.85
CA TYR A 26 -6.58 11.41 -21.45
C TYR A 26 -7.83 10.67 -20.92
N GLY A 27 -8.44 9.79 -21.73
CA GLY A 27 -9.52 8.91 -21.30
C GLY A 27 -9.03 7.75 -20.44
N GLN A 28 -9.92 7.23 -19.59
CA GLN A 28 -9.63 6.05 -18.77
C GLN A 28 -9.56 4.79 -19.64
N CYS A 29 -8.47 4.05 -19.51
CA CYS A 29 -8.20 2.82 -20.28
C CYS A 29 -7.88 1.63 -19.38
N GLY A 30 -7.98 1.79 -18.06
CA GLY A 30 -7.69 0.75 -17.08
C GLY A 30 -7.85 1.23 -15.64
N GLY A 31 -7.51 0.35 -14.70
CA GLY A 31 -7.72 0.54 -13.27
C GLY A 31 -8.59 -0.58 -12.67
N SER A 32 -8.41 -0.85 -11.39
CA SER A 32 -9.21 -1.84 -10.65
C SER A 32 -10.70 -1.46 -10.72
N GLY A 33 -11.53 -2.42 -11.12
CA GLY A 33 -12.96 -2.21 -11.35
C GLY A 33 -13.33 -1.58 -12.71
N TRP A 34 -12.38 -1.25 -13.58
CA TRP A 34 -12.68 -0.74 -14.93
C TRP A 34 -13.17 -1.87 -15.85
N THR A 35 -14.38 -1.71 -16.39
CA THR A 35 -14.99 -2.64 -17.36
C THR A 35 -15.08 -2.06 -18.78
N GLY A 36 -14.51 -0.88 -19.02
CA GLY A 36 -14.54 -0.18 -20.31
C GLY A 36 -13.39 -0.58 -21.24
N SER A 37 -13.29 0.11 -22.38
CA SER A 37 -12.25 -0.15 -23.38
C SER A 37 -10.84 0.09 -22.82
N THR A 38 -9.89 -0.72 -23.23
CA THR A 38 -8.46 -0.63 -22.86
C THR A 38 -7.58 -0.17 -24.03
N GLN A 39 -8.18 0.02 -25.20
CA GLN A 39 -7.49 0.36 -26.44
C GLN A 39 -7.50 1.88 -26.64
N CYS A 40 -6.34 2.54 -26.54
CA CYS A 40 -6.21 3.97 -26.81
C CYS A 40 -6.29 4.29 -28.30
N VAL A 41 -6.66 5.52 -28.63
CA VAL A 41 -6.54 6.05 -29.99
C VAL A 41 -5.08 5.97 -30.49
N SER A 42 -4.92 5.85 -31.81
CA SER A 42 -3.61 5.77 -32.45
C SER A 42 -2.69 6.92 -31.99
N GLY A 43 -1.44 6.59 -31.64
CA GLY A 43 -0.44 7.54 -31.13
C GLY A 43 -0.41 7.72 -29.60
N SER A 44 -1.26 6.99 -28.87
CA SER A 44 -1.33 7.03 -27.40
C SER A 44 -1.25 5.64 -26.79
N ALA A 45 -0.73 5.55 -25.55
CA ALA A 45 -0.66 4.30 -24.79
C ALA A 45 -1.40 4.41 -23.45
N CYS A 46 -1.90 3.28 -22.95
CA CYS A 46 -2.55 3.22 -21.65
C CYS A 46 -1.52 3.22 -20.53
N VAL A 47 -1.34 4.37 -19.87
CA VAL A 47 -0.36 4.55 -18.80
C VAL A 47 -1.05 4.43 -17.45
N VAL A 48 -0.51 3.59 -16.56
CA VAL A 48 -1.02 3.43 -15.19
C VAL A 48 -0.71 4.70 -14.40
N VAL A 49 -1.74 5.38 -13.89
CA VAL A 49 -1.59 6.56 -13.03
C VAL A 49 -1.68 6.16 -11.56
N ASN A 50 -2.63 5.29 -11.22
CA ASN A 50 -2.75 4.64 -9.92
C ASN A 50 -3.58 3.34 -10.06
N GLN A 51 -3.77 2.60 -8.97
CA GLN A 51 -4.44 1.29 -9.01
C GLN A 51 -5.91 1.33 -9.49
N TRP A 52 -6.60 2.48 -9.42
CA TRP A 52 -7.99 2.62 -9.84
C TRP A 52 -8.13 3.31 -11.20
N TYR A 53 -7.03 3.81 -11.76
CA TYR A 53 -7.05 4.67 -12.93
C TYR A 53 -5.79 4.53 -13.80
N SER A 54 -5.97 4.05 -15.02
CA SER A 54 -5.00 4.14 -16.12
C SER A 54 -5.54 5.07 -17.19
N GLN A 55 -4.66 5.87 -17.80
CA GLN A 55 -5.03 6.94 -18.72
C GLN A 55 -4.30 6.81 -20.06
N CYS A 56 -5.01 7.04 -21.16
CA CYS A 56 -4.38 7.14 -22.48
C CYS A 56 -3.52 8.41 -22.58
N GLN A 57 -2.21 8.27 -22.64
CA GLN A 57 -1.29 9.42 -22.75
C GLN A 57 -0.63 9.48 -24.13
N PRO A 58 -0.66 10.64 -24.81
CA PRO A 58 0.03 10.85 -26.08
C PRO A 58 1.55 10.79 -25.92
N GLY A 59 2.25 10.21 -26.89
CA GLY A 59 3.72 10.25 -26.93
C GLY A 59 4.43 9.21 -26.05
N ALA A 60 3.70 8.28 -25.44
CA ALA A 60 4.28 7.04 -24.92
C ALA A 60 4.69 6.16 -26.11
N VAL A 61 5.89 6.40 -26.63
CA VAL A 61 6.50 5.59 -27.69
C VAL A 61 6.59 4.14 -27.22
N THR A 62 5.86 3.26 -27.89
CA THR A 62 6.11 1.82 -27.84
C THR A 62 7.58 1.55 -28.17
N PRO A 63 8.33 0.74 -27.41
CA PRO A 63 9.56 0.16 -27.93
C PRO A 63 9.20 -0.69 -29.14
N VAL A 64 9.67 -0.29 -30.32
CA VAL A 64 9.71 -1.15 -31.50
C VAL A 64 10.60 -2.35 -31.15
N PRO A 65 10.15 -3.60 -31.29
CA PRO A 65 11.03 -4.75 -31.10
C PRO A 65 12.17 -4.69 -32.14
N PRO A 66 13.44 -4.91 -31.76
CA PRO A 66 14.49 -5.07 -32.76
C PRO A 66 14.19 -6.30 -33.61
N VAL A 67 14.20 -6.12 -34.93
CA VAL A 67 14.18 -7.23 -35.89
C VAL A 67 15.54 -7.92 -35.80
N ILE A 68 15.64 -8.95 -34.98
CA ILE A 68 16.83 -9.79 -34.87
C ILE A 68 16.76 -10.84 -35.98
N SER A 69 17.76 -10.81 -36.86
CA SER A 69 17.99 -11.85 -37.86
C SER A 69 18.20 -13.20 -37.17
N THR A 70 17.35 -14.18 -37.52
CA THR A 70 17.39 -15.54 -36.97
C THR A 70 18.52 -16.35 -37.60
N THR A 71 19.67 -16.39 -36.96
CA THR A 71 20.50 -17.61 -36.95
C THR A 71 20.02 -18.46 -35.77
N SER A 72 19.45 -19.63 -36.09
CA SER A 72 18.85 -20.55 -35.12
C SER A 72 19.90 -21.18 -34.21
N VAL A 73 20.07 -20.63 -33.02
CA VAL A 73 20.67 -21.34 -31.87
C VAL A 73 19.51 -21.98 -31.10
N PRO A 74 19.58 -23.28 -30.74
CA PRO A 74 18.50 -23.95 -30.04
C PRO A 74 18.23 -23.27 -28.67
N PRO A 75 16.97 -23.09 -28.28
CA PRO A 75 16.63 -22.43 -27.03
C PRO A 75 17.06 -23.32 -25.86
N THR A 76 18.02 -22.86 -25.08
CA THR A 76 18.18 -23.34 -23.71
C THR A 76 17.04 -22.76 -22.91
N THR A 77 16.14 -23.62 -22.46
CA THR A 77 15.06 -23.27 -21.53
C THR A 77 15.72 -22.59 -20.32
N PRO A 78 15.39 -21.33 -19.97
CA PRO A 78 15.82 -20.79 -18.69
C PRO A 78 15.20 -21.67 -17.62
N THR A 79 16.04 -22.34 -16.84
CA THR A 79 15.61 -23.04 -15.63
C THR A 79 14.82 -22.04 -14.81
N PRO A 80 13.53 -22.28 -14.51
CA PRO A 80 12.77 -21.39 -13.65
C PRO A 80 13.55 -21.26 -12.34
N THR A 81 13.86 -20.02 -11.95
CA THR A 81 14.32 -19.74 -10.59
C THR A 81 13.30 -20.41 -9.66
N PRO A 82 13.73 -21.27 -8.72
CA PRO A 82 12.79 -21.90 -7.81
C PRO A 82 11.95 -20.80 -7.17
N LEU A 83 10.63 -20.92 -7.25
CA LEU A 83 9.73 -20.11 -6.44
C LEU A 83 10.27 -20.18 -4.99
N PRO A 84 10.40 -19.05 -4.27
CA PRO A 84 10.66 -19.10 -2.84
C PRO A 84 9.71 -20.14 -2.23
N PRO A 85 10.20 -21.02 -1.34
CA PRO A 85 9.31 -21.97 -0.70
C PRO A 85 8.11 -21.20 -0.11
N PRO A 86 6.88 -21.74 -0.21
CA PRO A 86 5.71 -21.12 0.40
C PRO A 86 6.06 -20.74 1.84
N GLN A 87 5.90 -19.46 2.19
CA GLN A 87 6.26 -19.00 3.52
C GLN A 87 5.52 -19.85 4.55
N GLN A 88 6.26 -20.64 5.32
CA GLN A 88 5.70 -21.49 6.35
C GLN A 88 5.46 -20.65 7.60
N GLY A 89 4.23 -20.18 7.76
CA GLY A 89 3.73 -19.55 8.98
C GLY A 89 3.35 -18.07 8.83
N PRO A 90 2.73 -17.49 9.87
CA PRO A 90 2.31 -16.09 9.87
C PRO A 90 3.49 -15.10 9.70
N ILE A 91 3.22 -13.95 9.08
CA ILE A 91 4.21 -12.87 8.92
C ILE A 91 4.36 -12.13 10.26
N VAL A 92 5.53 -12.29 10.87
CA VAL A 92 5.90 -11.61 12.13
C VAL A 92 5.95 -10.11 11.91
N THR A 93 5.02 -9.39 12.53
CA THR A 93 4.75 -7.98 12.27
C THR A 93 4.81 -7.18 13.57
N LEU A 94 5.53 -6.07 13.57
CA LEU A 94 5.62 -5.16 14.72
C LEU A 94 4.79 -3.88 14.48
N PRO A 95 3.64 -3.71 15.15
CA PRO A 95 2.95 -2.42 15.19
C PRO A 95 3.65 -1.49 16.18
N LEU A 96 4.40 -0.50 15.68
CA LEU A 96 5.21 0.41 16.49
C LEU A 96 4.65 1.83 16.45
N GLY A 97 4.31 2.40 17.60
CA GLY A 97 3.84 3.78 17.64
C GLY A 97 3.36 4.29 18.98
N ASP A 98 2.49 5.29 18.92
CA ASP A 98 1.92 6.01 20.06
C ASP A 98 0.54 5.47 20.49
N SER A 99 -0.28 6.30 21.14
CA SER A 99 -1.66 6.00 21.57
C SER A 99 -2.57 5.56 20.42
N ILE A 100 -2.28 5.99 19.19
CA ILE A 100 -3.06 5.60 18.02
C ILE A 100 -2.75 4.16 17.62
N THR A 101 -1.51 3.69 17.80
CA THR A 101 -1.19 2.26 17.64
C THR A 101 -1.70 1.44 18.82
N PHE A 102 -1.67 2.00 20.04
CA PHE A 102 -2.26 1.38 21.24
C PHE A 102 -3.76 1.13 21.06
N GLY A 103 -4.50 2.08 20.46
CA GLY A 103 -5.93 1.95 20.18
C GLY A 103 -6.83 2.83 21.03
N MET A 104 -6.33 4.00 21.47
CA MET A 104 -7.19 5.01 22.08
C MET A 104 -8.25 5.52 21.09
N GLY A 105 -9.42 5.94 21.58
CA GLY A 105 -10.51 6.46 20.73
C GLY A 105 -11.59 5.42 20.37
N THR A 106 -11.39 4.14 20.72
CA THR A 106 -12.42 3.10 20.66
C THR A 106 -12.50 2.30 21.96
N ASN A 107 -13.67 1.75 22.28
CA ASN A 107 -13.88 0.93 23.48
C ASN A 107 -13.19 -0.44 23.39
N ASP A 108 -12.97 -0.94 22.18
CA ASP A 108 -12.39 -2.27 21.96
C ASP A 108 -10.86 -2.27 22.07
N GLY A 109 -10.21 -1.10 22.04
CA GLY A 109 -8.76 -0.94 22.14
C GLY A 109 -7.96 -1.56 20.98
N ASN A 110 -8.61 -1.95 19.88
CA ASN A 110 -7.97 -2.72 18.82
C ASN A 110 -7.20 -1.88 17.78
N ALA A 111 -7.41 -0.56 17.79
CA ALA A 111 -6.83 0.35 16.80
C ALA A 111 -7.16 -0.07 15.34
N TYR A 112 -6.26 0.29 14.41
CA TYR A 112 -6.27 -0.22 13.04
C TYR A 112 -5.86 -1.69 12.95
N ARG A 113 -5.27 -2.27 14.02
CA ARG A 113 -4.60 -3.58 13.98
C ARG A 113 -5.58 -4.70 13.65
N LYS A 114 -6.75 -4.73 14.30
CA LYS A 114 -7.77 -5.74 13.99
C LYS A 114 -8.28 -5.62 12.55
N TYR A 115 -8.65 -4.42 12.12
CA TYR A 115 -9.14 -4.20 10.75
C TYR A 115 -8.09 -4.60 9.69
N LEU A 116 -6.81 -4.31 9.93
CA LEU A 116 -5.72 -4.70 9.03
C LEU A 116 -5.57 -6.22 9.01
N LYS A 117 -5.52 -6.87 10.18
CA LYS A 117 -5.41 -8.33 10.29
C LYS A 117 -6.57 -9.05 9.59
N ASP A 118 -7.80 -8.58 9.78
CA ASP A 118 -8.98 -9.12 9.11
C ASP A 118 -8.89 -9.01 7.57
N ARG A 119 -8.37 -7.87 7.05
CA ARG A 119 -8.19 -7.65 5.60
C ARG A 119 -7.10 -8.54 5.01
N LEU A 120 -5.95 -8.64 5.67
CA LEU A 120 -4.86 -9.52 5.24
C LEU A 120 -5.31 -10.99 5.22
N ARG A 121 -6.07 -11.40 6.23
CA ARG A 121 -6.63 -12.75 6.31
C ARG A 121 -7.58 -13.08 5.16
N GLN A 122 -8.34 -12.09 4.67
CA GLN A 122 -9.20 -12.27 3.49
C GLN A 122 -8.40 -12.63 2.23
N ASP A 123 -7.13 -12.25 2.16
CA ASP A 123 -6.21 -12.59 1.07
C ASP A 123 -5.34 -13.82 1.38
N GLY A 124 -5.66 -14.57 2.45
CA GLY A 124 -4.86 -15.70 2.90
C GLY A 124 -3.52 -15.32 3.50
N ILE A 125 -3.34 -14.05 3.90
CA ILE A 125 -2.14 -13.56 4.57
C ILE A 125 -2.38 -13.59 6.07
N GLU A 126 -1.73 -14.53 6.75
CA GLU A 126 -1.75 -14.60 8.21
C GLU A 126 -0.63 -13.74 8.80
N VAL A 127 -0.95 -13.00 9.87
CA VAL A 127 -0.03 -12.11 10.58
C VAL A 127 0.07 -12.53 12.03
N ASP A 128 1.28 -12.50 12.57
CA ASP A 128 1.57 -12.64 14.00
C ASP A 128 2.10 -11.30 14.49
N TYR A 129 1.33 -10.58 15.30
CA TYR A 129 1.78 -9.32 15.87
C TYR A 129 2.72 -9.59 17.04
N ILE A 130 3.81 -8.83 17.08
CA ILE A 130 4.75 -8.85 18.19
C ILE A 130 4.83 -7.50 18.87
N GLY A 131 5.25 -7.53 20.13
CA GLY A 131 5.42 -6.35 20.95
C GLY A 131 5.38 -6.71 22.44
N THR A 132 5.72 -5.75 23.29
CA THR A 132 5.68 -5.93 24.74
C THR A 132 4.37 -5.42 25.35
N VAL A 133 3.49 -4.80 24.56
CA VAL A 133 2.22 -4.23 25.01
C VAL A 133 1.08 -5.07 24.46
N LYS A 134 0.15 -5.47 25.34
CA LYS A 134 -1.13 -6.08 24.96
C LYS A 134 -2.23 -5.03 25.04
N ALA A 135 -2.87 -4.74 23.91
CA ALA A 135 -3.92 -3.73 23.83
C ALA A 135 -5.05 -4.15 22.90
N GLY A 136 -6.27 -4.09 23.43
CA GLY A 136 -7.50 -4.46 22.74
C GLY A 136 -7.97 -5.88 23.03
N ASN A 137 -9.13 -6.23 22.51
CA ASN A 137 -9.82 -7.50 22.74
C ASN A 137 -9.73 -8.50 21.57
N MET A 138 -8.99 -8.18 20.50
CA MET A 138 -8.64 -9.16 19.46
C MET A 138 -7.75 -10.28 20.01
N GLU A 139 -7.80 -11.46 19.39
CA GLU A 139 -7.08 -12.66 19.84
C GLU A 139 -5.57 -12.43 19.98
N ASP A 140 -4.96 -11.92 18.92
CA ASP A 140 -3.57 -11.47 18.91
C ASP A 140 -3.55 -9.96 19.09
N ASN A 141 -3.52 -9.52 20.35
CA ASN A 141 -3.55 -8.11 20.72
C ASN A 141 -2.17 -7.52 21.02
N ASP A 142 -1.10 -8.18 20.59
CA ASP A 142 0.26 -7.70 20.78
C ASP A 142 0.54 -6.45 19.92
N CYS A 143 1.28 -5.51 20.48
CA CYS A 143 1.75 -4.32 19.82
C CYS A 143 2.90 -3.65 20.60
N GLN A 144 3.47 -2.62 20.00
CA GLN A 144 4.39 -1.69 20.63
C GLN A 144 3.84 -0.26 20.57
N GLY A 145 2.54 -0.11 20.89
CA GLY A 145 1.88 1.18 21.03
C GLY A 145 2.05 1.75 22.44
N HIS A 146 2.53 2.98 22.57
CA HIS A 146 2.76 3.65 23.87
C HIS A 146 2.06 5.01 23.92
N SER A 147 0.99 5.11 24.71
CA SER A 147 0.21 6.34 24.80
C SER A 147 1.03 7.53 25.29
N GLY A 148 0.92 8.67 24.60
CA GLY A 148 1.66 9.89 24.92
C GLY A 148 3.14 9.91 24.49
N ALA A 149 3.66 8.81 23.91
CA ALA A 149 5.08 8.71 23.58
C ALA A 149 5.47 9.54 22.35
N THR A 150 6.57 10.30 22.46
CA THR A 150 7.23 10.97 21.34
C THR A 150 8.08 9.99 20.52
N ILE A 151 8.58 10.42 19.36
CA ILE A 151 9.46 9.61 18.51
C ILE A 151 10.67 9.06 19.27
N ASP A 152 11.31 9.84 20.14
CA ASP A 152 12.49 9.40 20.90
C ASP A 152 12.15 8.30 21.90
N GLN A 153 11.00 8.43 22.58
CA GLN A 153 10.53 7.42 23.51
C GLN A 153 10.14 6.13 22.78
N ILE A 154 9.42 6.25 21.65
CA ILE A 154 9.08 5.11 20.78
C ILE A 154 10.36 4.42 20.27
N SER A 155 11.40 5.19 19.91
CA SER A 155 12.71 4.64 19.56
C SER A 155 13.30 3.83 20.71
N GLY A 156 13.21 4.31 21.95
CA GLY A 156 13.61 3.54 23.14
C GLY A 156 12.81 2.24 23.29
N TYR A 157 11.48 2.32 23.17
CA TYR A 157 10.58 1.16 23.30
C TYR A 157 10.72 0.12 22.18
N ALA A 158 11.30 0.49 21.03
CA ALA A 158 11.54 -0.43 19.93
C ALA A 158 12.67 -1.45 20.22
N ASN A 159 13.54 -1.21 21.20
CA ASN A 159 14.70 -2.07 21.46
C ASN A 159 14.33 -3.55 21.67
N THR A 160 13.41 -3.83 22.58
CA THR A 160 13.01 -5.19 22.94
C THR A 160 12.35 -5.96 21.78
N PRO A 161 11.30 -5.45 21.13
CA PRO A 161 10.66 -6.19 20.03
C PRO A 161 11.54 -6.32 18.79
N LEU A 162 12.46 -5.38 18.53
CA LEU A 162 13.38 -5.50 17.39
C LEU A 162 14.39 -6.65 17.54
N ALA A 163 14.64 -7.13 18.76
CA ALA A 163 15.44 -8.34 18.98
C ALA A 163 14.79 -9.60 18.39
N GLN A 164 13.45 -9.60 18.21
CA GLN A 164 12.68 -10.69 17.62
C GLN A 164 12.74 -10.69 16.08
N LYS A 165 13.46 -9.74 15.46
CA LYS A 165 13.66 -9.65 14.01
C LYS A 165 12.34 -9.64 13.21
N PRO A 166 11.43 -8.67 13.45
CA PRO A 166 10.19 -8.57 12.68
C PRO A 166 10.45 -8.56 11.17
N GLN A 167 9.57 -9.24 10.43
CA GLN A 167 9.59 -9.24 8.97
C GLN A 167 8.93 -7.98 8.41
N VAL A 168 7.92 -7.47 9.10
CA VAL A 168 7.25 -6.20 8.77
C VAL A 168 7.18 -5.30 9.99
N VAL A 169 7.47 -4.02 9.83
CA VAL A 169 7.25 -3.00 10.87
C VAL A 169 6.24 -1.97 10.38
N LEU A 170 5.15 -1.80 11.11
CA LEU A 170 4.17 -0.74 10.89
C LEU A 170 4.54 0.43 11.81
N LEU A 171 5.22 1.45 11.27
CA LEU A 171 5.74 2.57 12.03
C LEU A 171 4.84 3.80 11.89
N LYS A 172 4.25 4.26 12.99
CA LYS A 172 3.61 5.57 13.10
C LYS A 172 4.02 6.26 14.39
N ALA A 173 4.80 7.33 14.30
CA ALA A 173 5.26 8.13 15.43
C ALA A 173 5.31 9.61 15.04
N GLY A 174 5.18 10.51 16.02
CA GLY A 174 5.25 11.96 15.80
C GLY A 174 4.00 12.74 16.20
N THR A 175 2.88 12.07 16.47
CA THR A 175 1.64 12.75 16.93
C THR A 175 1.91 13.56 18.19
N ASN A 176 2.61 12.97 19.17
CA ASN A 176 2.95 13.64 20.42
C ASN A 176 3.99 14.75 20.26
N ASP A 177 4.94 14.60 19.33
CA ASP A 177 5.90 15.65 19.01
C ASP A 177 5.19 16.91 18.49
N MET A 178 4.21 16.73 17.62
CA MET A 178 3.39 17.83 17.11
C MET A 178 2.48 18.40 18.21
N ALA A 179 1.80 17.55 18.97
CA ALA A 179 0.84 17.99 19.97
C ALA A 179 1.48 18.70 21.17
N GLN A 180 2.71 18.32 21.53
CA GLN A 180 3.44 18.87 22.67
C GLN A 180 4.44 19.97 22.27
N ASN A 181 4.47 20.39 21.01
CA ASN A 181 5.46 21.32 20.45
C ASN A 181 6.92 20.91 20.70
N ARG A 182 7.19 19.60 20.63
CA ARG A 182 8.48 18.97 20.93
C ARG A 182 9.32 18.83 19.66
N ASP A 183 10.30 19.71 19.51
CA ASP A 183 11.30 19.65 18.42
C ASP A 183 10.67 19.33 17.05
N ILE A 184 9.64 20.10 16.69
CA ILE A 184 8.80 19.85 15.51
C ILE A 184 9.63 19.83 14.22
N ASN A 185 10.60 20.75 14.10
CA ASN A 185 11.41 20.92 12.90
C ASN A 185 12.29 19.71 12.59
N ASN A 186 12.78 19.02 13.62
CA ASN A 186 13.68 17.88 13.47
C ASN A 186 12.98 16.53 13.74
N ALA A 187 11.70 16.54 14.10
CA ALA A 187 10.90 15.33 14.28
C ALA A 187 10.95 14.37 13.06
N PRO A 188 10.89 14.83 11.78
CA PRO A 188 11.03 13.93 10.64
C PRO A 188 12.39 13.21 10.59
N ASN A 189 13.48 13.91 10.93
CA ASN A 189 14.80 13.28 11.00
C ASN A 189 14.87 12.25 12.12
N ARG A 190 14.29 12.53 13.29
CA ARG A 190 14.21 11.57 14.40
C ARG A 190 13.43 10.30 14.00
N LEU A 191 12.33 10.45 13.24
CA LEU A 191 11.59 9.31 12.70
C LEU A 191 12.47 8.48 11.75
N ILE A 192 13.23 9.15 10.91
CA ILE A 192 14.10 8.51 9.92
C ILE A 192 15.30 7.81 10.57
N THR A 193 15.86 8.37 11.63
CA THR A 193 16.84 7.68 12.48
C THR A 193 16.24 6.42 13.13
N LEU A 194 14.96 6.46 13.53
CA LEU A 194 14.25 5.26 14.00
C LEU A 194 14.08 4.21 12.88
N VAL A 195 13.80 4.63 11.64
CA VAL A 195 13.81 3.71 10.48
C VAL A 195 15.19 3.06 10.31
N ASP A 196 16.28 3.81 10.41
CA ASP A 196 17.64 3.26 10.32
C ASP A 196 17.96 2.29 11.45
N LYS A 197 17.49 2.58 12.66
CA LYS A 197 17.59 1.68 13.80
C LYS A 197 16.84 0.36 13.55
N ILE A 198 15.65 0.42 12.96
CA ILE A 198 14.87 -0.77 12.59
C ILE A 198 15.68 -1.63 11.60
N PHE A 199 16.22 -1.04 10.53
CA PHE A 199 17.04 -1.79 9.56
C PHE A 199 18.35 -2.31 10.15
N THR A 200 18.97 -1.57 11.06
CA THR A 200 20.17 -2.05 11.79
C THR A 200 19.85 -3.31 12.59
N ALA A 201 18.69 -3.33 13.28
CA ALA A 201 18.27 -4.48 14.05
C ALA A 201 17.69 -5.60 13.17
N SER A 202 16.98 -5.29 12.09
CA SER A 202 16.30 -6.24 11.21
C SER A 202 16.56 -5.90 9.74
N PRO A 203 17.74 -6.28 9.20
CA PRO A 203 18.16 -5.85 7.85
C PRO A 203 17.26 -6.30 6.70
N ASN A 204 16.52 -7.40 6.90
CA ASN A 204 15.62 -7.98 5.90
C ASN A 204 14.16 -7.53 6.08
N ALA A 205 13.88 -6.67 7.07
CA ALA A 205 12.51 -6.22 7.32
C ALA A 205 11.99 -5.32 6.19
N THR A 206 10.69 -5.35 5.98
CA THR A 206 9.98 -4.28 5.29
C THR A 206 9.45 -3.28 6.31
N VAL A 207 9.69 -1.99 6.11
CA VAL A 207 9.19 -0.94 7.01
C VAL A 207 8.11 -0.11 6.30
N LEU A 208 6.88 -0.17 6.79
CA LEU A 208 5.79 0.68 6.33
C LEU A 208 5.72 1.90 7.27
N VAL A 209 5.99 3.09 6.75
CA VAL A 209 6.05 4.34 7.52
C VAL A 209 4.82 5.18 7.22
N ALA A 210 3.95 5.36 8.21
CA ALA A 210 2.73 6.12 8.05
C ALA A 210 2.94 7.62 8.22
N SER A 211 2.21 8.42 7.43
CA SER A 211 1.93 9.80 7.79
C SER A 211 1.11 9.86 9.09
N LEU A 212 1.15 11.00 9.77
CA LEU A 212 0.22 11.28 10.85
C LEU A 212 -1.19 11.49 10.29
N VAL A 213 -2.19 11.13 11.09
CA VAL A 213 -3.59 11.54 10.90
C VAL A 213 -3.75 13.02 11.29
N PRO A 214 -4.85 13.67 10.90
CA PRO A 214 -5.12 15.05 11.31
C PRO A 214 -5.19 15.19 12.84
N LEU A 215 -4.90 16.40 13.31
CA LEU A 215 -5.20 16.84 14.67
C LEU A 215 -6.18 18.01 14.58
N SER A 216 -7.11 18.10 15.53
CA SER A 216 -8.03 19.26 15.60
C SER A 216 -7.33 20.56 16.01
N PHE A 217 -6.03 20.51 16.29
CA PHE A 217 -5.17 21.63 16.65
C PHE A 217 -3.78 21.41 16.03
N GLY A 218 -3.05 22.50 15.76
CA GLY A 218 -1.68 22.40 15.24
C GLY A 218 -1.55 21.70 13.87
N GLN A 219 -2.63 21.64 13.08
CA GLN A 219 -2.66 20.91 11.80
C GLN A 219 -1.56 21.33 10.81
N ALA A 220 -1.19 22.62 10.78
CA ALA A 220 -0.10 23.10 9.92
C ALA A 220 1.26 22.41 10.23
N ASN A 221 1.51 22.07 11.50
CA ASN A 221 2.71 21.32 11.89
C ASN A 221 2.64 19.87 11.41
N VAL A 222 1.45 19.25 11.50
CA VAL A 222 1.17 17.90 11.00
C VAL A 222 1.40 17.83 9.48
N ASP A 223 0.88 18.80 8.73
CA ASP A 223 1.01 18.83 7.27
C ASP A 223 2.47 18.98 6.83
N ARG A 224 3.22 19.86 7.49
CA ARG A 224 4.65 20.04 7.25
C ARG A 224 5.43 18.78 7.59
N TYR A 225 5.14 18.18 8.75
CA TYR A 225 5.76 16.92 9.19
C TYR A 225 5.53 15.81 8.16
N ASN A 226 4.28 15.60 7.75
CA ASN A 226 3.91 14.57 6.79
C ASN A 226 4.59 14.75 5.43
N THR A 227 4.69 16.00 4.95
CA THR A 227 5.39 16.32 3.70
C THR A 227 6.87 15.95 3.79
N GLN A 228 7.54 16.32 4.88
CA GLN A 228 8.96 16.03 5.09
C GLN A 228 9.24 14.53 5.28
N VAL A 229 8.40 13.83 6.06
CA VAL A 229 8.51 12.37 6.22
C VAL A 229 8.38 11.66 4.88
N LYS A 230 7.42 12.06 4.03
CA LYS A 230 7.28 11.47 2.70
C LYS A 230 8.57 11.63 1.88
N THR A 231 9.11 12.84 1.80
CA THR A 231 10.36 13.11 1.08
C THR A 231 11.52 12.24 1.58
N LEU A 232 11.67 12.10 2.89
CA LEU A 232 12.76 11.31 3.48
C LEU A 232 12.56 9.81 3.26
N VAL A 233 11.33 9.30 3.38
CA VAL A 233 11.02 7.88 3.10
C VAL A 233 11.24 7.56 1.62
N ASP A 234 10.79 8.42 0.70
CA ASP A 234 11.05 8.26 -0.74
C ASP A 234 12.56 8.27 -1.04
N GLY A 235 13.32 9.12 -0.33
CA GLY A 235 14.78 9.15 -0.40
C GLY A 235 15.40 7.81 0.00
N LYS A 236 14.97 7.22 1.12
CA LYS A 236 15.43 5.89 1.56
C LYS A 236 15.05 4.78 0.59
N ALA A 237 13.82 4.82 0.06
CA ALA A 237 13.35 3.85 -0.92
C ALA A 237 14.18 3.91 -2.23
N SER A 238 14.52 5.12 -2.70
CA SER A 238 15.37 5.28 -3.89
C SER A 238 16.82 4.82 -3.68
N GLN A 239 17.28 4.73 -2.43
CA GLN A 239 18.55 4.12 -2.03
C GLN A 239 18.47 2.60 -1.85
N GLY A 240 17.33 1.97 -2.18
CA GLY A 240 17.15 0.52 -2.14
C GLY A 240 16.70 -0.04 -0.80
N GLN A 241 16.40 0.79 0.21
CA GLN A 241 15.81 0.28 1.45
C GLN A 241 14.36 -0.17 1.22
N HIS A 242 13.96 -1.31 1.82
CA HIS A 242 12.59 -1.84 1.75
C HIS A 242 11.62 -1.03 2.62
N VAL A 243 11.42 0.24 2.28
CA VAL A 243 10.56 1.17 3.00
C VAL A 243 9.45 1.70 2.10
N VAL A 244 8.23 1.76 2.63
CA VAL A 244 7.06 2.29 1.93
C VAL A 244 6.43 3.40 2.76
N PHE A 245 6.20 4.56 2.14
CA PHE A 245 5.38 5.60 2.75
C PHE A 245 3.89 5.25 2.64
N VAL A 246 3.18 5.31 3.76
CA VAL A 246 1.75 5.02 3.85
C VAL A 246 0.98 6.31 4.17
N SER A 247 0.20 6.81 3.22
CA SER A 247 -0.60 8.02 3.42
C SER A 247 -1.84 7.73 4.25
N MET A 248 -1.99 8.43 5.38
CA MET A 248 -3.20 8.39 6.22
C MET A 248 -4.22 9.49 5.85
N SER A 249 -4.08 10.12 4.68
CA SER A 249 -4.88 11.27 4.25
C SER A 249 -6.38 11.01 4.07
N ALA A 250 -6.82 9.75 4.07
CA ALA A 250 -8.24 9.41 4.06
C ALA A 250 -8.93 9.69 5.40
N VAL A 251 -8.17 9.71 6.51
CA VAL A 251 -8.66 10.07 7.84
C VAL A 251 -8.84 11.59 7.89
N THR A 252 -10.02 12.03 8.31
CA THR A 252 -10.40 13.43 8.45
C THR A 252 -10.63 13.78 9.92
N THR A 253 -10.77 15.05 10.27
CA THR A 253 -11.10 15.47 11.64
C THR A 253 -12.46 14.93 12.12
N GLY A 254 -13.40 14.65 11.21
CA GLY A 254 -14.67 13.98 11.52
C GLY A 254 -14.52 12.50 11.90
N ASP A 255 -13.34 11.92 11.67
CA ASP A 255 -13.01 10.55 12.07
C ASP A 255 -12.28 10.49 13.42
N LEU A 256 -12.21 11.59 14.17
CA LEU A 256 -11.54 11.65 15.48
C LEU A 256 -12.57 11.59 16.62
N ALA A 257 -12.22 10.90 17.70
CA ALA A 257 -13.05 10.76 18.90
C ALA A 257 -12.89 11.97 19.85
N ASP A 258 -11.70 12.53 19.93
CA ASP A 258 -11.33 13.59 20.90
C ASP A 258 -10.42 14.69 20.30
N GLY A 259 -10.33 14.73 18.96
CA GLY A 259 -9.47 15.65 18.24
C GLY A 259 -8.01 15.21 18.08
N VAL A 260 -7.64 14.03 18.61
CA VAL A 260 -6.33 13.39 18.40
C VAL A 260 -6.49 11.96 17.90
N HIS A 261 -7.33 11.18 18.58
CA HIS A 261 -7.43 9.74 18.38
C HIS A 261 -8.52 9.40 17.37
N PRO A 262 -8.25 8.52 16.39
CA PRO A 262 -9.28 8.02 15.49
C PRO A 262 -10.42 7.30 16.23
N ASN A 263 -11.64 7.47 15.75
CA ASN A 263 -12.76 6.60 16.09
C ASN A 263 -12.72 5.32 15.23
N ALA A 264 -13.74 4.45 15.36
CA ALA A 264 -13.80 3.20 14.61
C ALA A 264 -13.71 3.38 13.08
N ASN A 265 -14.35 4.42 12.52
CA ASN A 265 -14.27 4.72 11.09
C ASN A 265 -12.86 5.18 10.69
N GLY A 266 -12.24 6.04 11.50
CA GLY A 266 -10.86 6.48 11.30
C GLY A 266 -9.87 5.32 11.32
N TYR A 267 -9.99 4.41 12.29
CA TYR A 267 -9.14 3.22 12.35
C TYR A 267 -9.34 2.27 11.17
N ASN A 268 -10.58 2.10 10.69
CA ASN A 268 -10.85 1.32 9.49
C ASN A 268 -10.18 1.95 8.24
N LYS A 269 -10.22 3.29 8.10
CA LYS A 269 -9.51 4.01 7.02
C LYS A 269 -8.00 3.86 7.13
N MET A 270 -7.44 3.96 8.34
CA MET A 270 -6.02 3.69 8.58
C MET A 270 -5.63 2.27 8.18
N ALA A 271 -6.45 1.28 8.52
CA ALA A 271 -6.20 -0.11 8.14
C ALA A 271 -6.23 -0.32 6.62
N GLN A 272 -7.13 0.37 5.91
CA GLN A 272 -7.14 0.35 4.44
C GLN A 272 -5.84 0.93 3.85
N ALA A 273 -5.32 2.02 4.43
CA ALA A 273 -4.04 2.61 4.01
C ALA A 273 -2.87 1.67 4.29
N TRP A 274 -2.81 1.08 5.49
CA TRP A 274 -1.79 0.08 5.85
C TRP A 274 -1.82 -1.13 4.90
N TYR A 275 -3.01 -1.65 4.61
CA TYR A 275 -3.20 -2.75 3.68
C TYR A 275 -2.70 -2.38 2.27
N ALA A 276 -3.00 -1.18 1.76
CA ALA A 276 -2.47 -0.73 0.47
C ALA A 276 -0.93 -0.65 0.47
N GLY A 277 -0.32 -0.15 1.56
CA GLY A 277 1.13 -0.15 1.74
C GLY A 277 1.72 -1.56 1.76
N TRP A 278 1.04 -2.49 2.44
CA TRP A 278 1.42 -3.90 2.51
C TRP A 278 1.40 -4.56 1.13
N ILE A 279 0.30 -4.42 0.39
CA ILE A 279 0.17 -4.97 -0.95
C ILE A 279 1.22 -4.35 -1.90
N SER A 280 1.51 -3.05 -1.78
CA SER A 280 2.60 -2.43 -2.55
C SER A 280 3.95 -3.06 -2.26
N ALA A 281 4.28 -3.33 -0.99
CA ALA A 281 5.53 -4.00 -0.63
C ALA A 281 5.57 -5.46 -1.09
N LYS A 282 4.44 -6.18 -1.01
CA LYS A 282 4.31 -7.54 -1.54
C LYS A 282 4.53 -7.59 -3.06
N GLN A 283 3.95 -6.66 -3.81
CA GLN A 283 4.15 -6.55 -5.27
C GLN A 283 5.62 -6.28 -5.66
N LYS A 284 6.40 -5.66 -4.77
CA LYS A 284 7.85 -5.46 -4.96
C LYS A 284 8.69 -6.67 -4.53
N GLY A 285 8.05 -7.74 -4.01
CA GLY A 285 8.73 -8.92 -3.48
C GLY A 285 9.43 -8.67 -2.15
N TRP A 286 9.09 -7.60 -1.43
CA TRP A 286 9.72 -7.25 -0.14
C TRP A 286 9.03 -7.92 1.05
N ILE A 287 7.76 -8.25 0.87
CA ILE A 287 6.97 -9.07 1.77
C ILE A 287 6.63 -10.37 1.03
N PRO A 288 6.83 -11.54 1.66
CA PRO A 288 6.42 -12.83 1.11
C PRO A 288 4.92 -12.96 0.77
#